data_AF-A0A8T1SWG1-F1
#
_entry.id   AF-A0A8T1SWG1-F1
#
_cell.length_a   1.000
_cell.length_b   1.000
_cell.length_c   1.000
_cell.angle_alpha   90.00
_cell.angle_beta   90.00
_cell.angle_gamma   90.00
#
_symmetry.space_group_name_H-M   'P 1'
#
loop_
_entity.id
_entity.type
_entity.pdbx_description
1 polymer ?
#
loop_
_entity_poly.entity_id
_entity_poly.type
_entity_poly.pdbx_seq_one_letter_code
_entity_poly.pdbx_strand_id
1 'polypeptide(L)'
;ENWQGLEGRVTEQIRRWTGLLPCLSFRGRALVINQLVLSMLWNRLNTLVPAPGFLANLRTSILEFFWSGLHWVSVGVLHLPLEEGGQGLKCPHTQVHVFRLQALQRLLYGAGSPAWSVLAHAFLRRFRGLRYDRQLLYLHPRGL
;
A
#
# COMPACT_ATOMS: atom_id res chain seq x y z
N GLU A 1 16.39 -8.64 0.08
CA GLU A 1 16.30 -9.05 1.51
C GLU A 1 15.31 -8.23 2.36
N ASN A 2 15.09 -6.93 2.11
CA ASN A 2 14.21 -6.10 2.97
C ASN A 2 12.74 -6.56 3.15
N TRP A 3 12.16 -7.25 2.16
CA TRP A 3 10.74 -7.64 2.17
C TRP A 3 10.48 -9.07 2.66
N GLN A 4 11.48 -9.98 2.57
CA GLN A 4 11.33 -11.40 2.89
C GLN A 4 10.96 -11.63 4.37
N GLY A 5 11.63 -10.92 5.29
CA GLY A 5 11.29 -11.01 6.71
C GLY A 5 9.91 -10.43 7.05
N LEU A 6 9.40 -9.48 6.26
CA LEU A 6 8.05 -8.93 6.45
C LEU A 6 6.98 -9.89 5.94
N GLU A 7 7.20 -10.49 4.77
CA GLU A 7 6.31 -11.49 4.19
C GLU A 7 6.10 -12.64 5.16
N GLY A 8 7.18 -13.22 5.70
CA GLY A 8 7.09 -14.29 6.70
C GLY A 8 6.31 -13.89 7.95
N ARG A 9 6.50 -12.65 8.45
CA ARG A 9 5.75 -12.15 9.62
C ARG A 9 4.26 -11.96 9.33
N VAL A 10 3.92 -11.48 8.14
CA VAL A 10 2.53 -11.30 7.72
C VAL A 10 1.85 -12.65 7.56
N THR A 11 2.51 -13.60 6.90
CA THR A 11 1.99 -14.96 6.72
C THR A 11 1.78 -15.65 8.07
N GLU A 12 2.73 -15.52 9.00
CA GLU A 12 2.60 -16.08 10.34
C GLU A 12 1.45 -15.43 11.13
N GLN A 13 1.27 -14.11 10.99
CA GLN A 13 0.12 -13.43 11.60
C GLN A 13 -1.20 -13.94 11.02
N ILE A 14 -1.34 -14.01 9.70
CA ILE A 14 -2.55 -14.55 9.06
C ILE A 14 -2.81 -15.99 9.56
N ARG A 15 -1.78 -16.84 9.59
CA ARG A 15 -1.87 -18.24 10.04
C ARG A 15 -2.43 -18.38 11.45
N ARG A 16 -2.04 -17.50 12.38
CA ARG A 16 -2.56 -17.51 13.76
C ARG A 16 -4.07 -17.27 13.82
N TRP A 17 -4.58 -16.42 12.95
CA TRP A 17 -6.02 -16.13 12.87
C TRP A 17 -6.79 -17.14 12.02
N THR A 18 -6.10 -17.92 11.17
CA THR A 18 -6.73 -18.97 10.34
C THR A 18 -7.48 -20.00 11.19
N GLY A 19 -6.95 -20.39 12.36
CA GLY A 19 -7.64 -21.32 13.26
C GLY A 19 -8.96 -20.79 13.82
N LEU A 20 -9.13 -19.47 13.89
CA LEU A 20 -10.35 -18.81 14.37
C LEU A 20 -11.31 -18.44 13.22
N LEU A 21 -10.98 -18.74 11.97
CA LEU A 21 -11.83 -18.45 10.80
C LEU A 21 -13.27 -18.96 10.92
N PRO A 22 -13.55 -20.17 11.48
CA PRO A 22 -14.91 -20.66 11.65
C PRO A 22 -15.76 -19.76 12.56
N CYS A 23 -15.12 -19.06 13.51
CA CYS A 23 -15.78 -18.18 14.47
C CYS A 23 -15.89 -16.73 13.98
N LEU A 24 -15.22 -16.38 12.88
CA LEU A 24 -15.14 -15.02 12.36
C LEU A 24 -16.14 -14.80 11.22
N SER A 25 -17.03 -13.82 11.41
CA SER A 25 -17.84 -13.26 10.32
C SER A 25 -16.94 -12.60 9.26
N PHE A 26 -17.45 -12.40 8.04
CA PHE A 26 -16.72 -11.67 6.98
C PHE A 26 -16.27 -10.27 7.43
N ARG A 27 -17.10 -9.58 8.22
CA ARG A 27 -16.73 -8.30 8.82
C ARG A 27 -15.58 -8.44 9.83
N GLY A 28 -15.59 -9.49 10.64
CA GLY A 28 -14.48 -9.81 11.55
C GLY A 28 -13.19 -10.10 10.79
N ARG A 29 -13.26 -10.85 9.68
CA ARG A 29 -12.10 -11.14 8.81
C ARG A 29 -11.54 -9.87 8.19
N ALA A 30 -12.39 -8.99 7.65
CA ALA A 30 -11.99 -7.69 7.12
C ALA A 30 -11.31 -6.82 8.19
N LEU A 31 -11.82 -6.82 9.42
CA LEU A 31 -11.24 -6.08 10.53
C LEU A 31 -9.85 -6.61 10.91
N VAL A 32 -9.69 -7.93 11.01
CA VAL A 32 -8.39 -8.59 11.26
C VAL A 32 -7.37 -8.19 10.20
N ILE A 33 -7.72 -8.27 8.91
CA ILE A 33 -6.82 -7.88 7.83
C ILE A 33 -6.47 -6.39 7.95
N ASN A 34 -7.47 -5.52 8.03
CA ASN A 34 -7.28 -4.07 8.03
C ASN A 34 -6.43 -3.58 9.20
N GLN A 35 -6.66 -4.11 10.40
CA GLN A 35 -6.04 -3.60 11.61
C GLN A 35 -4.73 -4.29 11.95
N LEU A 36 -4.60 -5.60 11.68
CA LEU A 36 -3.40 -6.35 12.06
C LEU A 36 -2.44 -6.46 10.89
N VAL A 37 -2.90 -7.06 9.79
CA VAL A 37 -2.03 -7.34 8.64
C VAL A 37 -1.56 -6.04 8.00
N LEU A 38 -2.49 -5.14 7.68
CA LEU A 38 -2.14 -3.95 6.92
C LEU A 38 -1.37 -2.91 7.73
N SER A 39 -1.63 -2.79 9.03
CA SER A 39 -0.88 -1.89 9.92
C SER A 39 0.62 -2.24 9.97
N MET A 40 0.97 -3.52 9.86
CA MET A 40 2.39 -3.95 9.78
C MET A 40 3.08 -3.49 8.49
N LEU A 41 2.31 -3.21 7.44
CA LEU A 41 2.82 -2.88 6.11
C LEU A 41 2.96 -1.39 5.88
N TRP A 42 2.07 -0.57 6.44
CA TRP A 42 1.94 0.86 6.12
C TRP A 42 3.26 1.63 6.19
N ASN A 43 4.01 1.49 7.27
CA ASN A 43 5.27 2.22 7.42
C ASN A 43 6.28 1.84 6.32
N ARG A 44 6.39 0.56 5.99
CA ARG A 44 7.33 0.07 4.97
C ARG A 44 6.87 0.42 3.57
N LEU A 45 5.58 0.28 3.27
CA LEU A 45 5.02 0.63 1.96
C LEU A 45 5.08 2.13 1.67
N ASN A 46 4.99 2.96 2.71
CA ASN A 46 5.13 4.42 2.59
C ASN A 46 6.56 4.83 2.22
N THR A 47 7.57 4.13 2.75
CA THR A 47 8.97 4.50 2.61
C THR A 47 9.67 3.77 1.46
N LEU A 48 9.45 2.47 1.32
CA LEU A 48 10.16 1.59 0.40
C LEU A 48 9.31 1.20 -0.80
N VAL A 49 9.97 0.97 -1.95
CA VAL A 49 9.32 0.39 -3.12
C VAL A 49 9.12 -1.12 -2.87
N PRO A 50 7.89 -1.65 -2.99
CA PRO A 50 7.63 -3.07 -2.80
C PRO A 50 8.40 -3.89 -3.85
N ALA A 51 8.94 -5.04 -3.43
CA ALA A 51 9.56 -5.97 -4.35
C ALA A 51 8.55 -6.46 -5.41
N PRO A 52 8.98 -6.75 -6.64
CA PRO A 52 8.12 -7.36 -7.65
C PRO A 52 7.47 -8.64 -7.08
N GLY A 53 6.17 -8.81 -7.28
CA GLY A 53 5.42 -9.96 -6.78
C GLY A 53 5.00 -9.90 -5.30
N PHE A 54 5.64 -9.09 -4.45
CA PHE A 54 5.28 -9.03 -3.01
C PHE A 54 3.80 -8.65 -2.78
N LEU A 55 3.32 -7.61 -3.47
CA LEU A 55 1.92 -7.19 -3.36
C LEU A 55 0.94 -8.22 -3.95
N ALA A 56 1.38 -9.00 -4.94
CA ALA A 56 0.57 -10.05 -5.53
C ALA A 56 0.44 -11.23 -4.56
N ASN A 57 1.55 -11.70 -3.98
CA ASN A 57 1.55 -12.74 -2.95
C ASN A 57 0.70 -12.35 -1.74
N LEU A 58 0.91 -11.13 -1.24
CA LEU A 58 0.13 -10.57 -0.14
C LEU A 58 -1.37 -10.56 -0.46
N ARG A 59 -1.74 -10.12 -1.67
CA ARG A 59 -3.14 -10.13 -2.11
C ARG A 59 -3.72 -11.54 -2.09
N THR A 60 -2.98 -12.52 -2.61
CA THR A 60 -3.41 -13.92 -2.60
C THR A 60 -3.65 -14.41 -1.17
N SER A 61 -2.70 -14.22 -0.26
CA SER A 61 -2.86 -14.65 1.14
C SER A 61 -4.01 -13.95 1.86
N ILE A 62 -4.23 -12.66 1.59
CA ILE A 62 -5.38 -11.92 2.13
C ILE A 62 -6.70 -12.49 1.62
N LEU A 63 -6.79 -12.78 0.33
CA LEU A 63 -8.01 -13.31 -0.29
C LEU A 63 -8.30 -14.74 0.16
N GLU A 64 -7.28 -15.59 0.27
CA GLU A 64 -7.40 -16.94 0.81
C GLU A 64 -7.92 -16.91 2.24
N PHE A 65 -7.36 -16.06 3.10
CA PHE A 65 -7.83 -15.89 4.47
C PHE A 65 -9.27 -15.34 4.52
N PHE A 66 -9.59 -14.32 3.72
CA PHE A 66 -10.92 -13.72 3.74
C PHE A 66 -12.00 -14.70 3.31
N TRP A 67 -11.78 -15.40 2.20
CA TRP A 67 -12.78 -16.26 1.58
C TRP A 67 -12.81 -17.67 2.16
N SER A 68 -11.69 -18.16 2.71
CA SER A 68 -11.59 -19.54 3.19
C SER A 68 -12.04 -20.56 2.12
N GLY A 69 -11.69 -20.32 0.87
CA GLY A 69 -12.06 -21.15 -0.29
C GLY A 69 -13.40 -20.84 -0.97
N LEU A 70 -14.18 -19.89 -0.45
CA LEU A 70 -15.49 -19.52 -1.02
C LEU A 70 -15.42 -18.14 -1.71
N HIS A 71 -15.31 -18.08 -3.04
CA HIS A 71 -15.21 -16.80 -3.78
C HIS A 71 -16.59 -16.36 -4.32
N TRP A 72 -17.33 -15.55 -3.55
CA TRP A 72 -18.73 -15.23 -3.89
C TRP A 72 -18.91 -13.89 -4.61
N VAL A 73 -18.05 -12.90 -4.35
CA VAL A 73 -18.08 -11.61 -5.05
C VAL A 73 -16.70 -11.22 -5.58
N SER A 74 -16.68 -10.30 -6.54
CA SER A 74 -15.44 -9.81 -7.12
C SER A 74 -14.55 -9.14 -6.06
N VAL A 75 -13.24 -9.23 -6.24
CA VAL A 75 -12.27 -8.60 -5.34
C VAL A 75 -12.46 -7.08 -5.26
N GLY A 76 -12.94 -6.45 -6.33
CA GLY A 76 -13.24 -5.01 -6.33
C GLY A 76 -14.29 -4.62 -5.30
N VAL A 77 -15.34 -5.44 -5.14
CA VAL A 77 -16.43 -5.20 -4.18
C VAL A 77 -15.94 -5.27 -2.73
N LEU A 78 -14.93 -6.10 -2.45
CA LEU A 78 -14.35 -6.16 -1.10
C LEU A 78 -13.75 -4.83 -0.65
N HIS A 79 -13.22 -4.06 -1.60
CA HIS A 79 -12.55 -2.79 -1.34
C HIS A 79 -13.51 -1.61 -1.20
N LEU A 80 -14.76 -1.76 -1.61
CA LEU A 80 -15.76 -0.71 -1.49
C LEU A 80 -16.13 -0.45 0.00
N PRO A 81 -16.51 0.78 0.35
CA PRO A 81 -17.05 1.11 1.66
C PRO A 81 -18.28 0.26 2.00
N LEU A 82 -18.57 0.13 3.31
CA LEU A 82 -19.77 -0.58 3.77
C LEU A 82 -21.06 0.11 3.30
N GLU A 83 -21.04 1.43 3.20
CA GLU A 83 -22.17 2.25 2.71
C GLU A 83 -22.54 1.92 1.26
N GLU A 84 -21.58 1.45 0.48
CA GLU A 84 -21.75 1.05 -0.93
C GLU A 84 -21.96 -0.47 -1.09
N GLY A 85 -22.21 -1.19 0.02
CA GLY A 85 -22.41 -2.64 0.02
C GLY A 85 -21.11 -3.46 -0.04
N GLY A 86 -19.95 -2.81 0.14
CA GLY A 86 -18.65 -3.47 0.20
C GLY A 86 -18.28 -4.01 1.58
N GLN A 87 -17.06 -4.53 1.69
CA GLN A 87 -16.51 -5.07 2.94
C GLN A 87 -15.50 -4.12 3.62
N GLY A 88 -15.22 -2.96 3.02
CA GLY A 88 -14.30 -1.96 3.56
C GLY A 88 -12.85 -2.43 3.68
N LEU A 89 -12.47 -3.47 2.94
CA LEU A 89 -11.11 -4.01 2.97
C LEU A 89 -10.16 -3.05 2.26
N LYS A 90 -9.12 -2.57 2.92
CA LYS A 90 -8.19 -1.63 2.27
C LYS A 90 -7.32 -2.36 1.25
N CYS A 91 -7.22 -1.81 0.03
CA CYS A 91 -6.37 -2.38 -1.01
C CYS A 91 -4.90 -1.95 -0.83
N PRO A 92 -3.95 -2.86 -0.57
CA PRO A 92 -2.55 -2.50 -0.38
C PRO A 92 -1.95 -1.81 -1.62
N HIS A 93 -2.33 -2.26 -2.82
CA HIS A 93 -1.82 -1.71 -4.08
C HIS A 93 -2.22 -0.23 -4.25
N THR A 94 -3.52 0.06 -4.10
CA THR A 94 -4.03 1.44 -4.14
C THR A 94 -3.39 2.29 -3.06
N GLN A 95 -3.21 1.73 -1.85
CA GLN A 95 -2.59 2.46 -0.74
C GLN A 95 -1.15 2.89 -1.04
N VAL A 96 -0.35 2.08 -1.76
CA VAL A 96 0.99 2.49 -2.21
C VAL A 96 0.90 3.75 -3.07
N HIS A 97 0.00 3.79 -4.05
CA HIS A 97 -0.18 4.97 -4.90
C HIS A 97 -0.60 6.19 -4.09
N VAL A 98 -1.52 6.01 -3.13
CA VAL A 98 -1.93 7.09 -2.22
C VAL A 98 -0.75 7.64 -1.43
N PHE A 99 0.11 6.78 -0.86
CA PHE A 99 1.31 7.22 -0.15
C PHE A 99 2.28 7.99 -1.05
N ARG A 100 2.48 7.53 -2.29
CA ARG A 100 3.33 8.24 -3.26
C ARG A 100 2.75 9.60 -3.64
N LEU A 101 1.43 9.68 -3.85
CA LEU A 101 0.74 10.94 -4.10
C LEU A 101 0.85 11.91 -2.91
N GLN A 102 0.69 11.41 -1.68
CA GLN A 102 0.85 12.22 -0.47
C GLN A 102 2.29 12.75 -0.31
N ALA A 103 3.29 11.91 -0.58
CA ALA A 103 4.69 12.34 -0.58
C ALA A 103 4.96 13.41 -1.64
N LEU A 104 4.39 13.24 -2.84
CA LEU A 104 4.50 14.21 -3.92
C LEU A 104 3.82 15.53 -3.56
N GLN A 105 2.60 15.47 -3.02
CA GLN A 105 1.85 16.64 -2.57
C GLN A 105 2.62 17.41 -1.51
N ARG A 106 3.23 16.71 -0.54
CA ARG A 106 4.10 17.31 0.49
C ARG A 106 5.35 17.94 -0.11
N LEU A 107 5.96 17.31 -1.11
CA LEU A 107 7.13 17.87 -1.79
C LEU A 107 6.80 19.16 -2.54
N LEU A 108 5.64 19.20 -3.22
CA LEU A 108 5.23 20.32 -4.06
C LEU A 108 4.63 21.49 -3.27
N TYR A 109 3.75 21.19 -2.31
CA TYR A 109 2.85 22.17 -1.67
C TYR A 109 2.98 22.21 -0.14
N GLY A 110 3.89 21.45 0.48
CA GLY A 110 4.03 21.43 1.94
C GLY A 110 4.41 22.81 2.52
N ALA A 111 3.55 23.34 3.40
CA ALA A 111 3.88 24.51 4.22
C ALA A 111 4.96 24.11 5.23
N GLY A 112 6.17 24.65 5.06
CA GLY A 112 7.36 24.14 5.72
C GLY A 112 7.94 22.94 4.96
N SER A 113 9.10 23.15 4.33
CA SER A 113 9.81 22.09 3.62
C SER A 113 10.25 21.03 4.63
N PRO A 114 9.73 19.78 4.56
CA PRO A 114 10.17 18.74 5.48
C PRO A 114 11.68 18.51 5.29
N ALA A 115 12.42 18.16 6.34
CA ALA A 115 13.89 18.09 6.28
C ALA A 115 14.42 17.20 5.13
N TRP A 116 13.71 16.11 4.82
CA TRP A 116 14.05 15.22 3.71
C TRP A 116 13.81 15.83 2.31
N SER A 117 12.99 16.88 2.19
CA SER A 117 12.71 17.52 0.90
C SER A 117 13.96 18.15 0.31
N VAL A 118 14.88 18.70 1.11
CA VAL A 118 16.15 19.24 0.61
C VAL A 118 16.96 18.17 -0.11
N LEU A 119 17.04 16.97 0.47
CA LEU A 119 17.68 15.81 -0.15
C LEU A 119 16.94 15.38 -1.41
N ALA A 120 15.61 15.28 -1.35
CA ALA A 120 14.80 14.91 -2.51
C ALA A 120 15.02 15.88 -3.68
N HIS A 121 15.02 17.19 -3.41
CA HIS A 121 15.28 18.22 -4.39
C HIS A 121 16.71 18.11 -4.98
N ALA A 122 17.71 17.85 -4.15
CA ALA A 122 19.09 17.61 -4.61
C ALA A 122 19.18 16.37 -5.52
N PHE A 123 18.49 15.28 -5.19
CA PHE A 123 18.39 14.09 -6.04
C PHE A 123 17.71 14.38 -7.37
N LEU A 124 16.59 15.12 -7.36
CA LEU A 124 15.86 15.48 -8.57
C LEU A 124 16.69 16.36 -9.51
N ARG A 125 17.42 17.34 -8.98
CA ARG A 125 18.33 18.18 -9.78
C ARG A 125 19.44 17.38 -10.46
N ARG A 126 19.89 16.30 -9.82
CA ARG A 126 20.89 15.39 -10.39
C ARG A 126 20.29 14.43 -11.41
N PHE A 127 18.99 14.15 -11.31
CA PHE A 127 18.30 13.19 -12.17
C PHE A 127 18.35 13.65 -13.64
N ARG A 128 18.97 12.80 -14.48
CA ARG A 128 19.24 13.05 -15.90
C ARG A 128 19.98 14.35 -16.23
N GLY A 129 20.65 14.97 -15.25
CA GLY A 129 21.43 16.19 -15.46
C GLY A 129 20.60 17.44 -15.83
N LEU A 130 19.27 17.36 -15.71
CA LEU A 130 18.36 18.41 -16.13
C LEU A 130 18.33 19.62 -15.18
N ARG A 131 18.91 19.50 -13.98
CA ARG A 131 18.98 20.53 -12.92
C ARG A 131 17.62 21.06 -12.48
N TYR A 132 16.52 20.48 -12.96
CA TYR A 132 15.16 20.79 -12.53
C TYR A 132 14.84 20.09 -11.23
N ASP A 133 13.97 20.75 -10.48
CA ASP A 133 13.61 20.34 -9.13
C ASP A 133 12.12 19.96 -9.09
N ARG A 134 11.29 20.77 -8.41
CA ARG A 134 9.82 20.67 -8.54
C ARG A 134 9.33 20.87 -9.97
N GLN A 135 10.05 21.67 -10.76
CA GLN A 135 9.73 21.98 -12.15
C GLN A 135 9.60 20.72 -13.01
N LEU A 136 10.34 19.66 -12.70
CA LEU A 136 10.31 18.39 -13.43
C LEU A 136 8.91 17.73 -13.41
N LEU A 137 8.11 18.02 -12.37
CA LEU A 137 6.76 17.50 -12.20
C LEU A 137 5.68 18.34 -12.90
N TYR A 138 6.02 19.56 -13.32
CA TYR A 138 5.16 20.45 -14.09
C TYR A 138 5.46 20.43 -15.60
N LEU A 139 6.59 19.83 -16.01
CA LEU A 139 6.95 19.70 -17.41
C LEU A 139 5.97 18.78 -18.13
N HIS A 140 5.29 19.32 -19.14
CA HIS A 140 4.44 18.54 -20.02
C HIS A 140 5.35 17.68 -20.92
N PRO A 141 5.06 16.38 -21.14
CA PRO A 141 5.95 15.45 -21.85
C PRO A 141 6.13 15.73 -23.36
N ARG A 142 5.65 16.86 -23.89
CA ARG A 142 5.71 17.22 -25.31
C ARG A 142 6.97 18.00 -25.73
N GLY A 143 8.04 18.00 -24.92
CA GLY A 143 9.24 18.82 -25.15
C GLY A 143 10.57 18.09 -25.02
N LEU A 144 10.61 16.78 -25.24
CA LEU A 144 11.82 15.96 -25.39
C LEU A 144 11.77 15.20 -26.72
#